data_AF-A0A0M2GLI9-F1
#
_entry.id   AF-A0A0M2GLI9-F1
#
_cell.length_a   1.000
_cell.length_b   1.000
_cell.length_c   1.000
_cell.angle_alpha   90.00
_cell.angle_beta   90.00
_cell.angle_gamma   90.00
#
_symmetry.space_group_name_H-M   'P 1'
#
loop_
_entity.id
_entity.type
_entity.pdbx_description
1 polymer ?
#
loop_
_entity_poly.entity_id
_entity_poly.type
_entity_poly.pdbx_seq_one_letter_code
_entity_poly.pdbx_strand_id
1 'polypeptide(L)'
;MPEKTIPILPCRTLQPVLDFYTALGFEVTYRQRSPNPYAVVERDGIELQFFAMKQYEPTESFSTCYVLTDDVEGLYQAFRAGLKETYGRIPTRGLPRVGPLKDMSYGVRQFLMTDPGGNCVRVGQRTGREHRHGPAPEETFARALHFASLLADSKGDAAGAAKVIDRVLCLTDEKPTRVQLLQLLVLRADVAGRLGDDEASASALARAAALDLTGAERDLGRDALTRLADLRGSPRL
;
A
#
# COMPACT_ATOMS: atom_id res chain seq x y z
N MET A 1 7.08 -9.57 31.89
CA MET A 1 7.04 -9.10 30.49
C MET A 1 8.05 -7.97 30.37
N PRO A 2 8.86 -7.93 29.31
CA PRO A 2 9.59 -6.70 28.99
C PRO A 2 8.58 -5.57 28.73
N GLU A 3 9.04 -4.33 28.85
CA GLU A 3 8.26 -3.14 28.53
C GLU A 3 7.79 -3.17 27.06
N LYS A 4 6.53 -2.78 26.81
CA LYS A 4 5.91 -2.75 25.49
C LYS A 4 5.35 -1.35 25.21
N THR A 5 5.62 -0.81 24.03
CA THR A 5 5.00 0.42 23.53
C THR A 5 3.77 0.08 22.70
N ILE A 6 2.61 0.66 23.03
CA ILE A 6 1.35 0.39 22.34
C ILE A 6 0.83 1.70 21.73
N PRO A 7 0.62 1.78 20.40
CA PRO A 7 0.00 2.94 19.80
C PRO A 7 -1.49 3.00 20.15
N ILE A 8 -1.95 4.18 20.56
CA ILE A 8 -3.36 4.48 20.79
C ILE A 8 -3.79 5.48 19.72
N LEU A 9 -4.65 5.04 18.80
CA LEU A 9 -4.95 5.71 17.55
C LEU A 9 -6.35 6.36 17.56
N PRO A 10 -6.50 7.58 17.02
CA PRO A 10 -7.80 8.23 16.96
C PRO A 10 -8.70 7.62 15.89
N CYS A 11 -10.00 7.75 16.08
CA CYS A 11 -10.98 7.51 15.03
C CYS A 11 -12.24 8.34 15.29
N ARG A 12 -13.08 8.53 14.27
CA ARG A 12 -14.39 9.16 14.46
C ARG A 12 -15.37 8.23 15.17
N THR A 13 -15.37 6.95 14.78
CA THR A 13 -16.23 5.90 15.32
C THR A 13 -15.49 4.57 15.31
N LEU A 14 -15.65 3.76 16.37
CA LEU A 14 -14.93 2.49 16.51
C LEU A 14 -15.37 1.41 15.51
N GLN A 15 -16.67 1.27 15.23
CA GLN A 15 -17.18 0.09 14.51
C GLN A 15 -16.51 -0.14 13.14
N PRO A 16 -16.40 0.86 12.24
CA PRO A 16 -15.72 0.65 10.96
C PRO A 16 -14.26 0.25 11.10
N VAL A 17 -13.56 0.78 12.12
CA VAL A 17 -12.16 0.43 12.41
C VAL A 17 -12.08 -1.01 12.89
N LEU A 18 -12.93 -1.43 13.81
CA LEU A 18 -12.97 -2.81 14.31
C LEU A 18 -13.30 -3.81 13.19
N ASP A 19 -14.29 -3.51 12.35
CA ASP A 19 -14.64 -4.37 11.20
C ASP A 19 -13.45 -4.54 10.26
N PHE A 20 -12.69 -3.46 10.02
CA PHE A 20 -11.48 -3.49 9.20
C PHE A 20 -10.39 -4.38 9.82
N TYR A 21 -10.03 -4.18 11.09
CA TYR A 21 -9.00 -5.00 11.74
C TYR A 21 -9.43 -6.47 11.90
N THR A 22 -10.71 -6.74 12.14
CA THR A 22 -11.24 -8.12 12.12
C THR A 22 -11.12 -8.75 10.73
N ALA A 23 -11.36 -8.00 9.65
CA ALA A 23 -11.10 -8.49 8.29
C ALA A 23 -9.61 -8.75 8.02
N LEU A 24 -8.68 -8.12 8.76
CA LEU A 24 -7.25 -8.42 8.73
C LEU A 24 -6.87 -9.62 9.62
N GLY A 25 -7.85 -10.23 10.29
CA GLY A 25 -7.66 -11.33 11.22
C GLY A 25 -7.13 -10.91 12.59
N PHE A 26 -7.42 -9.68 13.04
CA PHE A 26 -7.24 -9.30 14.44
C PHE A 26 -8.48 -9.68 15.25
N GLU A 27 -8.25 -10.01 16.52
CA GLU A 27 -9.30 -10.23 17.52
C GLU A 27 -9.58 -8.93 18.26
N VAL A 28 -10.85 -8.65 18.55
CA VAL A 28 -11.24 -7.53 19.42
C VAL A 28 -11.20 -8.01 20.87
N THR A 29 -10.12 -7.71 21.58
CA THR A 29 -9.89 -8.20 22.95
C THR A 29 -10.55 -7.32 24.02
N TYR A 30 -10.82 -6.06 23.69
CA TYR A 30 -11.54 -5.14 24.58
C TYR A 30 -12.37 -4.13 23.80
N ARG A 31 -13.55 -3.79 24.34
CA ARG A 31 -14.42 -2.74 23.78
C ARG A 31 -15.25 -2.06 24.86
N GLN A 32 -15.12 -0.74 24.94
CA GLN A 32 -15.96 0.15 25.73
C GLN A 32 -16.76 1.06 24.82
N ARG A 33 -18.07 1.16 25.03
CA ARG A 33 -18.94 2.07 24.23
C ARG A 33 -19.19 3.42 24.90
N SER A 34 -19.18 3.49 26.22
CA SER A 34 -19.52 4.67 27.03
C SER A 34 -18.81 4.60 28.38
N PRO A 35 -18.45 5.73 29.02
CA PRO A 35 -18.57 7.11 28.52
C PRO A 35 -17.53 7.47 27.47
N ASN A 36 -16.38 6.78 27.46
CA ASN A 36 -15.28 7.00 26.54
C ASN A 36 -15.19 5.82 25.57
N PRO A 37 -15.60 5.96 24.31
CA PRO A 37 -15.51 4.86 23.37
C PRO A 37 -14.04 4.49 23.17
N TYR A 38 -13.72 3.24 23.49
CA TYR A 38 -12.38 2.69 23.44
C TYR A 38 -12.41 1.25 22.92
N ALA A 39 -11.38 0.82 22.22
CA ALA A 39 -11.24 -0.59 21.86
C ALA A 39 -9.78 -1.01 21.73
N VAL A 40 -9.54 -2.31 21.88
CA VAL A 40 -8.25 -2.96 21.69
C VAL A 40 -8.45 -4.07 20.66
N VAL A 41 -7.51 -4.16 19.71
CA VAL A 41 -7.40 -5.27 18.79
C VAL A 41 -6.02 -5.88 18.87
N GLU A 42 -5.97 -7.21 18.81
CA GLU A 42 -4.73 -7.97 18.92
C GLU A 42 -4.62 -9.00 17.80
N ARG A 43 -3.40 -9.20 17.32
CA ARG A 43 -3.03 -10.28 16.41
C ARG A 43 -1.59 -10.65 16.67
N ASP A 44 -1.37 -11.87 17.15
CA ASP A 44 -0.04 -12.36 17.53
C ASP A 44 0.65 -11.36 18.49
N GLY A 45 1.81 -10.82 18.11
CA GLY A 45 2.54 -9.81 18.89
C GLY A 45 2.05 -8.36 18.69
N ILE A 46 1.10 -8.12 17.79
CA ILE A 46 0.61 -6.79 17.42
C ILE A 46 -0.58 -6.41 18.29
N GLU A 47 -0.50 -5.28 18.96
CA GLU A 47 -1.60 -4.69 19.72
C GLU A 47 -1.79 -3.25 19.29
N LEU A 48 -3.03 -2.90 18.91
CA LEU A 48 -3.43 -1.56 18.53
C LEU A 48 -4.66 -1.17 19.36
N GLN A 49 -4.64 0.04 19.91
CA GLN A 49 -5.75 0.56 20.68
C GLN A 49 -6.36 1.77 19.98
N PHE A 50 -7.65 2.00 20.20
CA PHE A 50 -8.41 3.04 19.52
C PHE A 50 -9.29 3.82 20.50
N PHE A 51 -9.36 5.14 20.29
CA PHE A 51 -10.28 6.02 21.00
C PHE A 51 -11.11 6.85 20.01
N ALA A 52 -12.39 7.07 20.32
CA ALA A 52 -13.26 7.84 19.44
C ALA A 52 -13.28 9.33 19.79
N MET A 53 -13.19 10.17 18.77
CA MET A 53 -13.29 11.62 18.82
C MET A 53 -14.42 12.09 17.90
N LYS A 54 -15.44 12.78 18.44
CA LYS A 54 -16.65 13.15 17.67
C LYS A 54 -16.36 14.06 16.47
N GLN A 55 -15.46 15.04 16.63
CA GLN A 55 -15.11 16.05 15.64
C GLN A 55 -13.80 15.72 14.92
N TYR A 56 -13.56 14.43 14.66
CA TYR A 56 -12.35 13.97 14.00
C TYR A 56 -12.62 13.64 12.54
N GLU A 57 -11.79 14.20 11.65
CA GLU A 57 -11.86 13.97 10.21
C GLU A 57 -10.78 12.96 9.77
N PRO A 58 -11.14 11.71 9.44
CA PRO A 58 -10.18 10.68 9.07
C PRO A 58 -9.26 11.06 7.90
N THR A 59 -9.76 11.87 6.96
CA THR A 59 -8.96 12.27 5.78
C THR A 59 -7.84 13.27 6.10
N GLU A 60 -7.89 13.92 7.26
CA GLU A 60 -6.88 14.87 7.75
C GLU A 60 -5.94 14.25 8.80
N SER A 61 -6.00 12.92 8.98
CA SER A 61 -5.18 12.22 9.98
C SER A 61 -3.69 12.27 9.67
N PHE A 62 -2.89 12.64 10.66
CA PHE A 62 -1.43 12.47 10.68
C PHE A 62 -1.00 11.22 11.48
N SER A 63 -1.95 10.47 12.03
CA SER A 63 -1.67 9.34 12.93
C SER A 63 -1.02 8.20 12.18
N THR A 64 0.14 7.74 12.69
CA THR A 64 0.87 6.63 12.12
C THR A 64 1.55 5.80 13.20
N CYS A 65 1.72 4.51 12.92
CA CYS A 65 2.58 3.63 13.70
C CYS A 65 3.36 2.70 12.76
N TYR A 66 4.36 2.02 13.33
CA TYR A 66 5.18 1.08 12.59
C TYR A 66 5.16 -0.28 13.30
N VAL A 67 4.66 -1.30 12.60
CA VAL A 67 4.80 -2.71 12.93
C VAL A 67 6.03 -3.28 12.21
N LEU A 68 7.01 -3.73 13.00
CA LEU A 68 8.14 -4.50 12.47
C LEU A 68 7.88 -6.00 12.65
N THR A 69 8.22 -6.76 11.62
CA THR A 69 8.03 -8.21 11.57
C THR A 69 9.20 -8.86 10.83
N ASP A 70 9.40 -10.15 11.06
CA ASP A 70 10.31 -11.00 10.28
C ASP A 70 9.60 -11.72 9.12
N ASP A 71 8.28 -11.55 9.00
CA ASP A 71 7.44 -12.10 7.93
C ASP A 71 6.46 -11.04 7.39
N VAL A 72 6.97 -10.06 6.65
CA VAL A 72 6.12 -9.01 6.05
C VAL A 72 5.29 -9.56 4.89
N GLU A 73 5.79 -10.54 4.16
CA GLU A 73 5.08 -11.21 3.07
C GLU A 73 3.85 -11.96 3.60
N GLY A 74 4.02 -12.75 4.66
CA GLY A 74 2.92 -13.50 5.28
C GLY A 74 1.83 -12.58 5.80
N LEU A 75 2.18 -11.51 6.52
CA LEU A 75 1.21 -10.49 6.94
C LEU A 75 0.51 -9.83 5.75
N TYR A 76 1.26 -9.46 4.71
CA TYR A 76 0.70 -8.84 3.52
C TYR A 76 -0.32 -9.73 2.81
N GLN A 77 -0.02 -11.03 2.65
CA GLN A 77 -0.93 -11.98 2.03
C GLN A 77 -2.15 -12.27 2.91
N ALA A 78 -1.96 -12.45 4.23
CA ALA A 78 -3.05 -12.69 5.17
C ALA A 78 -4.05 -11.52 5.18
N PHE A 79 -3.53 -10.29 5.25
CA PHE A 79 -4.35 -9.08 5.22
C PHE A 79 -5.12 -8.95 3.91
N ARG A 80 -4.46 -9.17 2.77
CA ARG A 80 -5.14 -9.14 1.47
C ARG A 80 -6.21 -10.20 1.35
N ALA A 81 -5.95 -11.43 1.81
CA ALA A 81 -6.92 -12.51 1.76
C ALA A 81 -8.20 -12.15 2.55
N GLY A 82 -8.05 -11.71 3.80
CA GLY A 82 -9.19 -11.37 4.65
C GLY A 82 -9.98 -10.14 4.18
N LEU A 83 -9.29 -9.12 3.62
CA LEU A 83 -9.96 -7.99 2.95
C LEU A 83 -10.75 -8.45 1.72
N LYS A 84 -10.18 -9.34 0.91
CA LYS A 84 -10.86 -9.87 -0.28
C LYS A 84 -12.08 -10.70 0.11
N GLU A 85 -11.99 -11.48 1.18
CA GLU A 85 -13.11 -12.26 1.70
C GLU A 85 -14.23 -11.36 2.24
N THR A 86 -13.88 -10.34 3.03
CA THR A 86 -14.86 -9.50 3.72
C THR A 86 -15.45 -8.41 2.81
N TYR A 87 -14.64 -7.82 1.93
CA TYR A 87 -15.04 -6.70 1.06
C TYR A 87 -15.18 -7.08 -0.41
N GLY A 88 -14.90 -8.33 -0.79
CA GLY A 88 -14.87 -8.79 -2.18
C GLY A 88 -13.68 -8.29 -3.00
N ARG A 89 -12.83 -7.43 -2.43
CA ARG A 89 -11.70 -6.77 -3.10
C ARG A 89 -10.66 -6.26 -2.12
N ILE A 90 -9.52 -5.83 -2.64
CA ILE A 90 -8.52 -5.06 -1.88
C ILE A 90 -8.83 -3.57 -2.05
N PRO A 91 -9.15 -2.82 -0.99
CA PRO A 91 -9.29 -1.37 -1.09
C PRO A 91 -7.95 -0.74 -1.48
N THR A 92 -7.88 -0.09 -2.65
CA THR A 92 -6.63 0.49 -3.18
C THR A 92 -6.62 2.02 -3.18
N ARG A 93 -7.76 2.67 -2.94
CA ARG A 93 -7.96 4.13 -2.96
C ARG A 93 -8.90 4.55 -1.82
N GLY A 94 -8.82 5.81 -1.40
CA GLY A 94 -9.66 6.35 -0.32
C GLY A 94 -9.32 5.77 1.06
N LEU A 95 -10.34 5.70 1.91
CA LEU A 95 -10.28 5.07 3.23
C LEU A 95 -11.32 3.93 3.30
N PRO A 96 -10.92 2.71 3.72
CA PRO A 96 -9.54 2.27 3.94
C PRO A 96 -8.78 2.05 2.62
N ARG A 97 -7.44 1.94 2.69
CA ARG A 97 -6.61 1.53 1.54
C ARG A 97 -5.40 0.70 1.96
N VAL A 98 -4.95 -0.17 1.06
CA VAL A 98 -3.72 -0.95 1.17
C VAL A 98 -2.82 -0.67 -0.04
N GLY A 99 -1.58 -0.28 0.24
CA GLY A 99 -0.53 -0.04 -0.74
C GLY A 99 0.16 -1.32 -1.21
N PRO A 100 0.99 -1.23 -2.26
CA PRO A 100 1.81 -2.35 -2.70
C PRO A 100 2.91 -2.68 -1.68
N LEU A 101 3.26 -3.96 -1.59
CA LEU A 101 4.49 -4.42 -0.94
C LEU A 101 5.69 -4.11 -1.84
N LYS A 102 6.74 -3.50 -1.26
CA LYS A 102 7.92 -3.09 -2.01
C LYS A 102 9.18 -3.00 -1.15
N ASP A 103 10.31 -3.11 -1.82
CA ASP A 103 11.62 -2.83 -1.24
C ASP A 103 11.89 -1.33 -1.23
N MET A 104 12.25 -0.79 -0.06
CA MET A 104 12.59 0.61 0.11
C MET A 104 14.09 0.83 0.00
N SER A 105 14.48 2.02 -0.47
CA SER A 105 15.90 2.41 -0.64
C SER A 105 16.70 2.43 0.66
N TYR A 106 16.03 2.37 1.81
CA TYR A 106 16.63 2.36 3.15
C TYR A 106 16.64 0.97 3.82
N GLY A 107 16.56 -0.11 3.04
CA GLY A 107 16.80 -1.48 3.55
C GLY A 107 15.61 -2.10 4.29
N VAL A 108 14.38 -1.69 3.96
CA VAL A 108 13.16 -2.25 4.52
C VAL A 108 12.22 -2.67 3.40
N ARG A 109 11.68 -3.89 3.50
CA ARG A 109 10.56 -4.33 2.66
C ARG A 109 9.27 -4.04 3.41
N GLN A 110 8.38 -3.24 2.85
CA GLN A 110 7.19 -2.78 3.55
C GLN A 110 5.99 -2.52 2.63
N PHE A 111 4.82 -2.56 3.22
CA PHE A 111 3.58 -1.99 2.68
C PHE A 111 2.97 -1.02 3.70
N LEU A 112 2.10 -0.14 3.20
CA LEU A 112 1.33 0.78 4.03
C LEU A 112 -0.13 0.40 3.96
N MET A 113 -0.84 0.47 5.08
CA MET A 113 -2.29 0.46 5.11
C MET A 113 -2.81 1.69 5.83
N THR A 114 -3.96 2.19 5.38
CA THR A 114 -4.69 3.24 6.07
C THR A 114 -6.08 2.72 6.40
N ASP A 115 -6.41 2.70 7.68
CA ASP A 115 -7.69 2.19 8.17
C ASP A 115 -8.84 3.20 7.93
N PRO A 116 -10.11 2.86 8.22
CA PRO A 116 -11.23 3.78 8.08
C PRO A 116 -11.17 5.01 9.00
N GLY A 117 -10.35 4.97 10.04
CA GLY A 117 -10.03 6.09 10.91
C GLY A 117 -8.94 7.00 10.32
N GLY A 118 -8.37 6.69 9.16
CA GLY A 118 -7.29 7.48 8.58
C GLY A 118 -5.92 7.18 9.17
N ASN A 119 -5.81 6.22 10.09
CA ASN A 119 -4.53 5.88 10.70
C ASN A 119 -3.65 5.10 9.72
N CYS A 120 -2.43 5.57 9.51
CA CYS A 120 -1.47 4.93 8.63
C CYS A 120 -0.59 3.93 9.39
N VAL A 121 -0.84 2.63 9.20
CA VAL A 121 0.02 1.57 9.74
C VAL A 121 1.04 1.15 8.69
N ARG A 122 2.33 1.32 9.03
CA ARG A 122 3.45 0.85 8.24
C ARG A 122 3.81 -0.55 8.72
N VAL A 123 3.84 -1.53 7.84
CA VAL A 123 4.24 -2.90 8.18
C VAL A 123 5.48 -3.24 7.38
N GLY A 124 6.57 -3.60 8.06
CA GLY A 124 7.85 -3.75 7.40
C GLY A 124 8.81 -4.74 8.06
N GLN A 125 9.72 -5.24 7.23
CA GLN A 125 10.77 -6.18 7.60
C GLN A 125 12.12 -5.63 7.15
N ARG A 126 13.11 -5.66 8.05
CA ARG A 126 14.48 -5.26 7.72
C ARG A 126 15.10 -6.30 6.79
N THR A 127 15.65 -5.87 5.66
CA THR A 127 16.25 -6.77 4.65
C THR A 127 17.75 -6.98 4.85
N GLY A 128 18.32 -6.51 5.97
CA GLY A 128 19.75 -6.60 6.27
C GLY A 128 20.66 -5.69 5.44
N ARG A 129 20.11 -4.92 4.48
CA ARG A 129 20.84 -3.90 3.71
C ARG A 129 21.08 -2.67 4.58
N GLU A 130 22.30 -2.12 4.57
CA GLU A 130 22.64 -0.93 5.37
C GLU A 130 21.69 0.25 5.07
N HIS A 131 21.44 1.07 6.09
CA HIS A 131 20.61 2.28 6.06
C HIS A 131 21.25 3.43 5.26
N ARG A 132 21.64 3.17 4.02
CA ARG A 132 22.11 4.20 3.09
C ARG A 132 21.16 4.24 1.93
N HIS A 133 20.58 5.42 1.69
CA HIS A 133 19.94 5.70 0.41
C HIS A 133 21.01 5.49 -0.68
N GLY A 134 20.94 4.35 -1.37
CA GLY A 134 21.79 4.11 -2.53
C GLY A 134 21.54 5.20 -3.57
N PRO A 135 22.53 5.49 -4.45
CA PRO A 135 22.30 6.40 -5.56
C PRO A 135 21.11 5.93 -6.39
N ALA A 136 20.38 6.88 -6.99
CA ALA A 136 19.33 6.53 -7.93
C ALA A 136 19.93 5.68 -9.06
N PRO A 137 19.17 4.71 -9.61
CA PRO A 137 19.64 3.93 -10.76
C PRO A 137 20.06 4.85 -11.92
N GLU A 138 21.10 4.46 -12.64
CA GLU A 138 21.56 5.22 -13.81
C GLU A 138 20.76 4.90 -15.07
N GLU A 139 20.31 3.64 -15.20
CA GLU A 139 19.54 3.14 -16.34
C GLU A 139 18.17 3.84 -16.44
N THR A 140 17.80 4.23 -17.66
CA THR A 140 16.69 5.14 -17.96
C THR A 140 15.38 4.75 -17.29
N PHE A 141 14.94 3.50 -17.45
CA PHE A 141 13.64 3.04 -16.95
C PHE A 141 13.67 2.74 -15.46
N ALA A 142 14.74 2.16 -14.93
CA ALA A 142 14.92 1.98 -13.49
C ALA A 142 14.95 3.33 -12.76
N ARG A 143 15.60 4.35 -13.33
CA ARG A 143 15.62 5.72 -12.79
C ARG A 143 14.24 6.34 -12.79
N ALA A 144 13.48 6.18 -13.88
CA ALA A 144 12.12 6.67 -13.99
C ALA A 144 11.18 6.00 -12.98
N LEU A 145 11.27 4.68 -12.82
CA LEU A 145 10.54 3.94 -11.78
C LEU A 145 10.87 4.46 -10.38
N HIS A 146 12.16 4.63 -10.08
CA HIS A 146 12.62 5.17 -8.80
C HIS A 146 11.99 6.54 -8.49
N PHE A 147 12.08 7.50 -9.41
CA PHE A 147 11.54 8.84 -9.21
C PHE A 147 10.01 8.87 -9.20
N ALA A 148 9.34 8.11 -10.08
CA ALA A 148 7.89 8.04 -10.11
C ALA A 148 7.33 7.45 -8.80
N SER A 149 7.94 6.39 -8.26
CA SER A 149 7.55 5.84 -6.95
C SER A 149 7.79 6.83 -5.81
N LEU A 150 8.89 7.59 -5.83
CA LEU A 150 9.17 8.61 -4.81
C LEU A 150 8.18 9.76 -4.86
N LEU A 151 7.81 10.23 -6.05
CA LEU A 151 6.78 11.25 -6.24
C LEU A 151 5.42 10.77 -5.73
N ALA A 152 4.99 9.57 -6.16
CA ALA A 152 3.69 9.02 -5.83
C ALA A 152 3.51 8.71 -4.34
N ASP A 153 4.52 8.10 -3.70
CA ASP A 153 4.36 7.53 -2.37
C ASP A 153 4.97 8.37 -1.24
N SER A 154 6.04 9.14 -1.52
CA SER A 154 6.66 9.99 -0.49
C SER A 154 6.15 11.43 -0.53
N LYS A 155 5.84 11.96 -1.72
CA LYS A 155 5.39 13.36 -1.89
C LYS A 155 3.89 13.50 -2.11
N GLY A 156 3.18 12.39 -2.32
CA GLY A 156 1.77 12.41 -2.70
C GLY A 156 1.52 13.05 -4.08
N ASP A 157 2.57 13.24 -4.88
CA ASP A 157 2.51 13.90 -6.19
C ASP A 157 2.23 12.87 -7.29
N ALA A 158 0.97 12.41 -7.34
CA ALA A 158 0.51 11.47 -8.36
C ALA A 158 0.62 12.05 -9.78
N ALA A 159 0.42 13.36 -9.94
CA ALA A 159 0.51 14.04 -11.24
C ALA A 159 1.95 14.09 -11.77
N GLY A 160 2.91 14.42 -10.91
CA GLY A 160 4.33 14.37 -11.24
C GLY A 160 4.78 12.94 -11.58
N ALA A 161 4.35 11.95 -10.82
CA ALA A 161 4.64 10.55 -11.10
C ALA A 161 4.10 10.11 -12.48
N ALA A 162 2.85 10.47 -12.81
CA ALA A 162 2.27 10.18 -14.12
C ALA A 162 3.08 10.80 -15.27
N LYS A 163 3.50 12.07 -15.15
CA LYS A 163 4.33 12.75 -16.15
C LYS A 163 5.67 12.05 -16.39
N VAL A 164 6.35 11.60 -15.32
CA VAL A 164 7.61 10.87 -15.44
C VAL A 164 7.41 9.57 -16.22
N ILE A 165 6.35 8.81 -15.90
CA ILE A 165 6.06 7.53 -16.55
C ILE A 165 5.68 7.73 -18.01
N ASP A 166 4.77 8.68 -18.29
CA ASP A 166 4.30 8.96 -19.65
C ASP A 166 5.47 9.43 -20.54
N ARG A 167 6.42 10.19 -19.99
CA ARG A 167 7.63 10.62 -20.71
C ARG A 167 8.48 9.43 -21.16
N VAL A 168 8.75 8.46 -20.28
CA VAL A 168 9.59 7.31 -20.64
C VAL A 168 8.86 6.29 -21.51
N LEU A 169 7.55 6.14 -21.38
CA LEU A 169 6.75 5.25 -22.24
C LEU A 169 6.65 5.76 -23.69
N CYS A 170 6.95 7.04 -23.95
CA CYS A 170 6.99 7.64 -25.28
C CYS A 170 8.37 7.62 -25.95
N LEU A 171 9.41 7.09 -25.30
CA LEU A 171 10.74 6.95 -25.91
C LEU A 171 10.70 5.92 -27.06
N THR A 172 11.42 6.21 -28.14
CA THR A 172 11.45 5.38 -29.36
C THR A 172 12.81 4.75 -29.63
N ASP A 173 13.86 5.33 -29.06
CA ASP A 173 15.27 4.96 -29.16
C ASP A 173 15.66 3.85 -28.17
N GLU A 174 14.96 3.77 -27.03
CA GLU A 174 15.20 2.77 -25.99
C GLU A 174 13.87 2.08 -25.60
N LYS A 175 13.94 0.82 -25.16
CA LYS A 175 12.76 0.06 -24.70
C LYS A 175 12.98 -0.54 -23.32
N PRO A 176 11.99 -0.47 -22.42
CA PRO A 176 12.09 -1.14 -21.14
C PRO A 176 12.08 -2.66 -21.32
N THR A 177 12.69 -3.38 -20.39
CA THR A 177 12.44 -4.82 -20.24
C THR A 177 10.94 -5.07 -19.99
N ARG A 178 10.45 -6.29 -20.24
CA ARG A 178 9.02 -6.59 -20.00
C ARG A 178 8.61 -6.40 -18.53
N VAL A 179 9.52 -6.69 -17.60
CA VAL A 179 9.30 -6.48 -16.16
C VAL A 179 9.22 -4.99 -15.82
N GLN A 180 10.12 -4.16 -16.37
CA GLN A 180 10.05 -2.71 -16.19
C GLN A 180 8.80 -2.11 -16.84
N LEU A 181 8.39 -2.59 -18.02
CA LEU A 181 7.16 -2.16 -18.67
C LEU A 181 5.94 -2.50 -17.81
N LEU A 182 5.88 -3.70 -17.25
CA LEU A 182 4.85 -4.09 -16.28
C LEU A 182 4.83 -3.12 -15.09
N GLN A 183 5.98 -2.86 -14.47
CA GLN A 183 6.09 -1.98 -13.30
C GLN A 183 5.62 -0.55 -13.63
N LEU A 184 6.03 -0.01 -14.78
CA LEU A 184 5.64 1.32 -15.25
C LEU A 184 4.13 1.40 -15.47
N LEU A 185 3.54 0.42 -16.15
CA LEU A 185 2.11 0.40 -16.44
C LEU A 185 1.26 0.21 -15.17
N VAL A 186 1.69 -0.65 -14.25
CA VAL A 186 0.99 -0.85 -12.97
C VAL A 186 1.07 0.42 -12.10
N LEU A 187 2.24 1.05 -12.02
CA LEU A 187 2.37 2.32 -11.31
C LEU A 187 1.54 3.42 -11.98
N ARG A 188 1.53 3.48 -13.32
CA ARG A 188 0.73 4.45 -14.07
C ARG A 188 -0.77 4.28 -13.80
N ALA A 189 -1.26 3.04 -13.76
CA ALA A 189 -2.64 2.74 -13.44
C ALA A 189 -3.01 3.18 -12.02
N ASP A 190 -2.14 2.91 -11.04
CA ASP A 190 -2.35 3.33 -9.65
C ASP A 190 -2.45 4.86 -9.54
N VAL A 191 -1.48 5.60 -10.09
CA VAL A 191 -1.47 7.08 -10.02
C VAL A 191 -2.59 7.72 -10.84
N ALA A 192 -2.94 7.17 -12.01
CA ALA A 192 -4.13 7.60 -12.77
C ALA A 192 -5.37 7.54 -11.88
N GLY A 193 -5.47 6.43 -11.16
CA GLY A 193 -6.55 6.18 -10.24
C GLY A 193 -6.66 7.15 -9.07
N ARG A 194 -5.52 7.54 -8.50
CA ARG A 194 -5.45 8.55 -7.44
C ARG A 194 -5.87 9.93 -7.96
N LEU A 195 -5.73 10.18 -9.26
CA LEU A 195 -6.12 11.42 -9.94
C LEU A 195 -7.56 11.41 -10.45
N GLY A 196 -8.29 10.30 -10.34
CA GLY A 196 -9.63 10.14 -10.92
C GLY A 196 -9.65 9.97 -12.44
N ASP A 197 -8.49 9.69 -13.06
CA ASP A 197 -8.36 9.41 -14.49
C ASP A 197 -8.59 7.92 -14.76
N ASP A 198 -9.86 7.51 -14.75
CA ASP A 198 -10.26 6.11 -14.89
C ASP A 198 -10.01 5.55 -16.30
N GLU A 199 -9.99 6.40 -17.34
CA GLU A 199 -9.64 6.00 -18.70
C GLU A 199 -8.16 5.62 -18.80
N ALA A 200 -7.25 6.49 -18.35
CA ALA A 200 -5.83 6.17 -18.35
C ALA A 200 -5.51 5.00 -17.42
N SER A 201 -6.22 4.91 -16.27
CA SER A 201 -6.13 3.76 -15.37
C SER A 201 -6.48 2.47 -16.11
N ALA A 202 -7.65 2.41 -16.76
CA ALA A 202 -8.10 1.22 -17.47
C ALA A 202 -7.18 0.85 -18.64
N SER A 203 -6.72 1.84 -19.41
CA SER A 203 -5.78 1.66 -20.52
C SER A 203 -4.45 1.06 -20.05
N ALA A 204 -3.86 1.61 -18.98
CA ALA A 204 -2.62 1.10 -18.42
C ALA A 204 -2.78 -0.33 -17.85
N LEU A 205 -3.89 -0.63 -17.17
CA LEU A 205 -4.20 -1.98 -16.67
C LEU A 205 -4.36 -2.99 -17.80
N ALA A 206 -5.04 -2.62 -18.90
CA ALA A 206 -5.22 -3.48 -20.05
C ALA A 206 -3.87 -3.80 -20.73
N ARG A 207 -3.03 -2.79 -20.92
CA ARG A 207 -1.68 -2.94 -21.48
C ARG A 207 -0.80 -3.82 -20.58
N ALA A 208 -0.85 -3.63 -19.26
CA ALA A 208 -0.08 -4.43 -18.30
C ALA A 208 -0.51 -5.91 -18.34
N ALA A 209 -1.82 -6.17 -18.42
CA ALA A 209 -2.38 -7.52 -18.47
C ALA A 209 -2.10 -8.26 -19.79
N ALA A 210 -1.87 -7.53 -20.88
CA ALA A 210 -1.56 -8.09 -22.20
C ALA A 210 -0.07 -8.47 -22.37
N LEU A 211 0.79 -8.20 -21.39
CA LEU A 211 2.21 -8.56 -21.47
C LEU A 211 2.40 -10.06 -21.39
N ASP A 212 3.04 -10.63 -22.42
CA ASP A 212 3.48 -12.02 -22.42
C ASP A 212 4.81 -12.16 -21.65
N LEU A 213 4.72 -12.55 -20.38
CA LEU A 213 5.87 -12.75 -19.50
C LEU A 213 6.27 -14.22 -19.46
N THR A 214 7.57 -14.48 -19.45
CA THR A 214 8.13 -15.81 -19.13
C THR A 214 7.96 -16.14 -17.64
N GLY A 215 8.21 -17.39 -17.23
CA GLY A 215 8.17 -17.78 -15.81
C GLY A 215 9.12 -16.93 -14.95
N ALA A 216 10.36 -16.77 -15.39
CA ALA A 216 11.36 -15.95 -14.70
C ALA A 216 10.95 -14.47 -14.60
N GLU A 217 10.34 -13.90 -15.65
CA GLU A 217 9.85 -12.53 -15.62
C GLU A 217 8.64 -12.36 -14.69
N ARG A 218 7.77 -13.38 -14.58
CA ARG A 218 6.67 -13.37 -13.60
C ARG A 218 7.19 -13.39 -12.17
N ASP A 219 8.26 -14.13 -11.90
CA ASP A 219 8.88 -14.15 -10.58
C ASP A 219 9.53 -12.81 -10.24
N LEU A 220 10.28 -12.21 -11.17
CA LEU A 220 10.86 -10.87 -10.99
C LEU A 220 9.79 -9.77 -10.86
N GLY A 221 8.66 -9.92 -11.56
CA GLY A 221 7.53 -8.99 -11.55
C GLY A 221 6.43 -9.30 -10.54
N ARG A 222 6.65 -10.23 -9.60
CA ARG A 222 5.60 -10.78 -8.72
C ARG A 222 4.82 -9.71 -7.95
N ASP A 223 5.51 -8.72 -7.39
CA ASP A 223 4.88 -7.63 -6.64
C ASP A 223 4.01 -6.76 -7.55
N ALA A 224 4.48 -6.46 -8.76
CA ALA A 224 3.72 -5.69 -9.74
C ALA A 224 2.50 -6.46 -10.27
N LEU A 225 2.63 -7.77 -10.50
CA LEU A 225 1.49 -8.64 -10.87
C LEU A 225 0.45 -8.72 -9.75
N THR A 226 0.91 -8.80 -8.50
CA THR A 226 0.04 -8.79 -7.32
C THR A 226 -0.74 -7.48 -7.26
N ARG A 227 -0.06 -6.33 -7.42
CA ARG A 227 -0.71 -5.02 -7.45
C ARG A 227 -1.64 -4.85 -8.65
N LEU A 228 -1.29 -5.38 -9.82
CA LEU A 228 -2.15 -5.39 -11.01
C LEU A 228 -3.50 -6.08 -10.72
N ALA A 229 -3.46 -7.23 -10.05
CA ALA A 229 -4.68 -7.95 -9.67
C ALA A 229 -5.54 -7.13 -8.70
N ASP A 230 -4.93 -6.48 -7.71
CA ASP A 230 -5.64 -5.63 -6.74
C ASP A 230 -6.32 -4.44 -7.42
N LEU A 231 -5.63 -3.76 -8.34
CA LEU A 231 -6.17 -2.61 -9.06
C LEU A 231 -7.32 -2.99 -10.01
N ARG A 232 -7.28 -4.18 -10.62
CA ARG A 232 -8.37 -4.66 -11.49
C ARG A 232 -9.63 -5.06 -10.71
N GLY A 233 -9.49 -5.42 -9.44
CA GLY A 233 -10.61 -5.73 -8.54
C GLY A 233 -11.29 -4.52 -7.92
N SER A 234 -10.75 -3.31 -8.12
CA SER A 234 -11.34 -2.07 -7.59
C SER A 234 -12.40 -1.49 -8.55
N PRO A 235 -13.60 -1.10 -8.07
CA PRO A 235 -14.59 -0.35 -8.85
C PRO A 235 -14.00 0.95 -9.39
N ARG A 236 -14.44 1.26 -10.61
CA ARG A 236 -14.32 2.59 -11.23
C ARG A 236 -15.33 3.49 -10.52
N LEU A 237 -14.92 4.68 -10.08
CA LEU A 237 -15.77 5.56 -9.30
C LEU A 237 -16.74 6.32 -10.22
#